data_AF-A0AAW1KL75-F1
#
_entry.id   AF-A0AAW1KL75-F1
#
_cell.length_a   1.000
_cell.length_b   1.000
_cell.length_c   1.000
_cell.angle_alpha   90.00
_cell.angle_beta   90.00
_cell.angle_gamma   90.00
#
_symmetry.space_group_name_H-M   'P 1'
#
loop_
_entity.id
_entity.type
_entity.pdbx_description
1 polymer ?
#
loop_
_entity_poly.entity_id
_entity_poly.type
_entity_poly.pdbx_seq_one_letter_code
_entity_poly.pdbx_strand_id
1 'polypeptide(L)'
;MNYYLWYWAVLIVLIHHVNCCRACITHYGCKVDNRSLFCNKHLDLTKGSEYIRTLEICHLNKTELILSVILQNFPNLNSLIVKYSSFKKISAKHLTEDYSNLEEIVFNNISINSIDESIFNKFKGLKVLDLRNNTLQLIHNGTVHHLEHIPTVYLSGNTWNCSQNLDWVHYLNDSVIPDLENLTCYGEPFPGKPLNFVTKVIRQANLECPSTCKCNLINVFRNSEIEELQAVVEVNCSRRNLTTLPEFLPKYARILKVQQNMIEDLSPLTKNPIYRDVTDLYIDHNLIHTIDLLEGSFWLRNFRVLSLKGNNLSELPTYAMDNALEVNPNMPNAIMLYLGNNPWRCDCIFTPGFQENILVKYQPQIADLPDVRCSYIENDDNSMSPIVGLSRASICQLPNEYSIRALDLLNGVLASLIVLVLGKLAYDYYYFKKTGKLPWIVTKMP
;
A
#
# COMPACT_ATOMS: atom_id res chain seq x y z
N MET A 1 13.91 42.06 11.51
CA MET A 1 15.23 41.73 12.08
C MET A 1 15.05 40.69 13.19
N ASN A 2 15.04 39.38 12.87
CA ASN A 2 15.24 38.29 13.84
C ASN A 2 15.31 36.87 13.23
N TYR A 3 14.95 36.69 11.96
CA TYR A 3 15.03 35.37 11.31
C TYR A 3 16.47 34.91 10.95
N TYR A 4 17.39 35.86 10.76
CA TYR A 4 18.79 35.52 10.43
C TYR A 4 19.58 35.02 11.64
N LEU A 5 19.33 35.51 12.86
CA LEU A 5 20.04 35.07 14.06
C LEU A 5 19.72 33.62 14.45
N TRP A 6 18.49 33.15 14.18
CA TRP A 6 18.10 31.74 14.37
C TRP A 6 18.77 30.82 13.36
N TYR A 7 18.80 31.20 12.07
CA TYR A 7 19.47 30.40 11.04
C TYR A 7 20.96 30.25 11.31
N TRP A 8 21.65 31.29 11.79
CA TRP A 8 23.07 31.20 12.15
C TRP A 8 23.31 30.37 13.43
N ALA A 9 22.42 30.42 14.43
CA ALA A 9 22.49 29.54 15.60
C ALA A 9 22.30 28.07 15.21
N VAL A 10 21.32 27.77 14.35
CA VAL A 10 21.06 26.42 13.81
C VAL A 10 22.21 25.95 12.90
N LEU A 11 22.79 26.83 12.06
CA LEU A 11 23.95 26.48 11.23
C LEU A 11 25.23 26.24 12.06
N ILE A 12 25.47 27.02 13.11
CA ILE A 12 26.63 26.85 13.99
C ILE A 12 26.51 25.54 14.79
N VAL A 13 25.30 25.19 15.24
CA VAL A 13 24.98 23.87 15.81
C VAL A 13 25.18 22.75 14.77
N LEU A 14 24.76 22.93 13.52
CA LEU A 14 24.96 21.92 12.48
C LEU A 14 26.44 21.72 12.08
N ILE A 15 27.27 22.76 12.16
CA ILE A 15 28.69 22.70 11.74
C ILE A 15 29.59 22.19 12.88
N HIS A 16 29.27 22.44 14.16
CA HIS A 16 30.02 21.91 15.31
C HIS A 16 29.58 20.50 15.77
N HIS A 17 28.40 20.03 15.39
CA HIS A 17 27.91 18.71 15.84
C HIS A 17 28.44 17.51 15.04
N VAL A 18 29.05 17.71 13.85
CA VAL A 18 29.40 16.61 12.92
C VAL A 18 30.89 16.23 12.94
N ASN A 19 31.75 16.97 13.63
CA ASN A 19 33.16 16.61 13.75
C ASN A 19 33.59 16.75 15.20
N CYS A 20 34.22 15.71 15.76
CA CYS A 20 35.05 15.89 16.96
C CYS A 20 36.00 17.07 16.73
N CYS A 21 36.23 17.88 17.77
CA CYS A 21 37.06 19.07 17.71
C CYS A 21 38.21 18.92 16.69
N ARG A 22 38.16 19.66 15.57
CA ARG A 22 39.09 19.52 14.43
C ARG A 22 40.56 19.67 14.86
N ALA A 23 40.82 20.41 15.91
CA ALA A 23 42.16 20.60 16.50
C ALA A 23 42.64 19.43 17.39
N CYS A 24 41.75 18.51 17.78
CA CYS A 24 42.05 17.34 18.62
C CYS A 24 42.18 16.03 17.83
N ILE A 25 41.79 15.99 16.55
CA ILE A 25 41.85 14.79 15.70
C ILE A 25 43.30 14.27 15.57
N THR A 26 44.31 15.14 15.75
CA THR A 26 45.73 14.81 15.66
C THR A 26 46.40 14.43 17.00
N HIS A 27 45.72 14.55 18.15
CA HIS A 27 46.33 14.29 19.47
C HIS A 27 45.53 13.30 20.34
N TYR A 28 46.24 12.34 20.93
CA TYR A 28 45.76 11.46 22.01
C TYR A 28 45.77 12.24 23.34
N GLY A 29 44.67 12.19 24.10
CA GLY A 29 44.57 12.85 25.41
C GLY A 29 43.54 13.98 25.46
N CYS A 30 43.67 14.84 26.47
CA CYS A 30 42.71 15.91 26.75
C CYS A 30 43.35 17.30 26.69
N LYS A 31 42.61 18.30 26.20
CA LYS A 31 43.00 19.70 26.16
C LYS A 31 41.90 20.57 26.75
N VAL A 32 42.29 21.52 27.60
CA VAL A 32 41.38 22.54 28.13
C VAL A 32 41.44 23.78 27.24
N ASP A 33 40.29 24.32 26.89
CA ASP A 33 40.14 25.62 26.26
C ASP A 33 38.90 26.33 26.83
N ASN A 34 39.10 27.50 27.43
CA ASN A 34 38.04 28.35 28.00
C ASN A 34 36.92 27.61 28.77
N ARG A 35 37.27 26.89 29.85
CA ARG A 35 36.36 26.04 30.68
C ARG A 35 35.75 24.82 29.97
N SER A 36 36.16 24.54 28.74
CA SER A 36 35.80 23.33 28.01
C SER A 36 36.96 22.35 28.02
N LEU A 37 36.71 21.10 28.41
CA LEU A 37 37.66 20.00 28.35
C LEU A 37 37.33 19.11 27.16
N PHE A 38 38.25 19.02 26.20
CA PHE A 38 38.11 18.19 24.99
C PHE A 38 39.03 16.98 25.12
N CYS A 39 38.47 15.77 25.06
CA CYS A 39 39.18 14.51 25.24
C CYS A 39 38.99 13.59 24.03
N ASN A 40 40.09 13.04 23.51
CA ASN A 40 40.08 12.10 22.39
C ASN A 40 40.75 10.78 22.80
N LYS A 41 40.05 9.65 22.62
CA LYS A 41 40.45 8.26 22.95
C LYS A 41 40.72 7.96 24.43
N HIS A 42 40.96 8.97 25.26
CA HIS A 42 41.31 8.83 26.66
C HIS A 42 40.67 9.92 27.52
N LEU A 43 40.20 9.55 28.71
CA LEU A 43 39.72 10.46 29.75
C LEU A 43 40.29 9.99 31.09
N ASP A 44 41.13 10.82 31.71
CA ASP A 44 41.65 10.60 33.06
C ASP A 44 40.69 11.22 34.08
N LEU A 45 39.91 10.38 34.75
CA LEU A 45 38.96 10.83 35.75
C LEU A 45 39.65 11.22 37.07
N THR A 46 40.90 10.82 37.32
CA THR A 46 41.59 11.22 38.57
C THR A 46 41.90 12.72 38.64
N LYS A 47 41.82 13.42 37.51
CA LYS A 47 42.04 14.87 37.38
C LYS A 47 40.74 15.63 37.14
N GLY A 48 39.75 15.40 38.02
CA GLY A 48 38.50 16.16 38.04
C GLY A 48 38.72 17.66 38.23
N SER A 49 37.73 18.48 37.87
CA SER A 49 37.81 19.93 38.00
C SER A 49 36.43 20.57 38.16
N GLU A 50 36.29 21.42 39.18
CA GLU A 50 35.10 22.24 39.41
C GLU A 50 34.99 23.45 38.47
N TYR A 51 36.08 23.79 37.76
CA TYR A 51 36.16 24.94 36.85
C TYR A 51 35.56 24.64 35.46
N ILE A 52 35.57 23.37 35.07
CA ILE A 52 35.11 22.93 33.75
C ILE A 52 33.57 22.98 33.68
N ARG A 53 33.06 23.57 32.61
CA ARG A 53 31.63 23.72 32.31
C ARG A 53 31.18 22.90 31.12
N THR A 54 32.09 22.57 30.21
CA THR A 54 31.79 21.75 29.05
C THR A 54 32.78 20.60 28.97
N LEU A 55 32.27 19.38 28.82
CA LEU A 55 33.10 18.18 28.65
C LEU A 55 32.74 17.52 27.32
N GLU A 56 33.70 17.50 26.38
CA GLU A 56 33.56 16.80 25.11
C GLU A 56 34.48 15.58 25.06
N ILE A 57 33.90 14.41 24.81
CA ILE A 57 34.59 13.13 24.76
C ILE A 57 34.35 12.48 23.40
N CYS A 58 35.45 12.07 22.76
CA CYS A 58 35.45 11.50 21.43
C CYS A 58 36.24 10.19 21.35
N HIS A 59 35.78 9.24 20.54
CA HIS A 59 36.46 7.98 20.24
C HIS A 59 36.87 7.18 21.49
N LEU A 60 36.09 7.27 22.56
CA LEU A 60 36.34 6.52 23.78
C LEU A 60 35.96 5.06 23.55
N ASN A 61 36.89 4.15 23.83
CA ASN A 61 36.64 2.72 23.74
C ASN A 61 36.47 2.13 25.15
N LYS A 62 35.24 2.18 25.68
CA LYS A 62 34.86 1.55 26.95
C LYS A 62 33.54 0.81 26.78
N THR A 63 33.32 -0.21 27.60
CA THR A 63 32.09 -1.01 27.58
C THR A 63 30.87 -0.25 28.08
N GLU A 64 31.03 0.60 29.09
CA GLU A 64 29.94 1.33 29.74
C GLU A 64 30.35 2.78 30.03
N LEU A 65 29.42 3.71 29.81
CA LEU A 65 29.54 5.09 30.24
C LEU A 65 28.84 5.25 31.60
N ILE A 66 29.62 5.48 32.66
CA ILE A 66 29.08 5.65 34.01
C ILE A 66 28.97 7.15 34.31
N LEU A 67 27.75 7.69 34.26
CA LEU A 67 27.49 9.12 34.41
C LEU A 67 27.83 9.64 35.80
N SER A 68 27.57 8.84 36.85
CA SER A 68 27.85 9.23 38.23
C SER A 68 29.33 9.55 38.47
N VAL A 69 30.25 8.78 37.87
CA VAL A 69 31.69 9.02 38.00
C VAL A 69 32.12 10.30 37.28
N ILE A 70 31.56 10.57 36.09
CA ILE A 70 31.88 11.80 35.34
C ILE A 70 31.37 13.02 36.11
N LEU A 71 30.12 12.98 36.57
CA LEU A 71 29.47 14.11 37.20
C LEU A 71 29.99 14.39 38.62
N GLN A 72 30.47 13.38 39.35
CA GLN A 72 31.18 13.59 40.62
C GLN A 72 32.51 14.33 40.43
N ASN A 73 33.22 14.04 39.33
CA ASN A 73 34.55 14.61 39.09
C ASN A 73 34.48 15.96 38.37
N PHE A 74 33.33 16.28 37.76
CA PHE A 74 33.03 17.55 37.11
C PHE A 74 31.63 18.06 37.56
N PRO A 75 31.47 18.50 38.82
CA PRO A 75 30.14 18.77 39.42
C PRO A 75 29.41 19.98 38.86
N ASN A 76 30.13 20.87 38.17
CA ASN A 76 29.63 22.16 37.68
C ASN A 76 29.35 22.19 36.17
N LEU A 77 29.27 21.02 35.52
CA LEU A 77 29.03 20.93 34.08
C LEU A 77 27.69 21.54 33.67
N ASN A 78 27.74 22.32 32.59
CA ASN A 78 26.59 22.81 31.85
C ASN A 78 26.33 21.96 30.60
N SER A 79 27.37 21.41 29.97
CA SER A 79 27.26 20.61 28.74
C SER A 79 28.14 19.36 28.80
N LEU A 80 27.53 18.20 28.54
CA LEU A 80 28.20 16.91 28.41
C LEU A 80 28.01 16.36 26.99
N ILE A 81 29.12 16.27 26.26
CA ILE A 81 29.15 15.87 24.86
C ILE A 81 29.97 14.60 24.73
N VAL A 82 29.37 13.54 24.19
CA VAL A 82 30.03 12.27 23.91
C VAL A 82 29.70 11.83 22.49
N LYS A 83 30.73 11.71 21.65
CA LYS A 83 30.58 11.42 20.22
C LYS A 83 31.46 10.26 19.77
N TYR A 84 31.03 9.53 18.73
CA TYR A 84 31.82 8.50 18.03
C TYR A 84 32.47 7.47 18.97
N SER A 85 31.77 7.09 20.03
CA SER A 85 32.30 6.26 21.11
C SER A 85 31.39 5.07 21.31
N SER A 86 31.88 3.85 21.06
CA SER A 86 31.02 2.66 21.11
C SER A 86 30.83 2.19 22.56
N PHE A 87 29.69 2.50 23.18
CA PHE A 87 29.30 1.96 24.48
C PHE A 87 28.23 0.88 24.33
N LYS A 88 28.27 -0.15 25.18
CA LYS A 88 27.18 -1.12 25.28
C LYS A 88 26.03 -0.60 26.15
N LYS A 89 26.33 0.31 27.07
CA LYS A 89 25.38 0.83 28.05
C LYS A 89 25.79 2.21 28.56
N ILE A 90 24.79 3.05 28.83
CA ILE A 90 24.93 4.22 29.71
C ILE A 90 24.31 3.85 31.05
N SER A 91 25.06 4.06 32.13
CA SER A 91 24.59 3.84 33.49
C SER A 91 24.50 5.15 34.23
N ALA A 92 23.29 5.43 34.68
CA ALA A 92 22.98 6.44 35.69
C ALA A 92 22.87 5.85 37.10
N LYS A 93 23.28 4.59 37.30
CA LYS A 93 23.27 3.99 38.63
C LYS A 93 24.12 4.84 39.57
N HIS A 94 23.60 5.04 40.79
CA HIS A 94 24.23 5.82 41.85
C HIS A 94 24.31 7.33 41.60
N LEU A 95 23.51 7.89 40.67
CA LEU A 95 23.25 9.34 40.68
C LEU A 95 22.38 9.68 41.90
N THR A 96 23.01 10.16 42.97
CA THR A 96 22.34 10.55 44.21
C THR A 96 21.90 12.01 44.20
N GLU A 97 22.67 12.88 43.54
CA GLU A 97 22.49 14.33 43.52
C GLU A 97 21.64 14.82 42.33
N ASP A 98 21.07 16.01 42.46
CA ASP A 98 20.34 16.70 41.40
C ASP A 98 21.31 17.61 40.62
N TYR A 99 21.56 17.30 39.35
CA TYR A 99 22.50 18.02 38.48
C TYR A 99 21.79 19.12 37.69
N SER A 100 21.27 20.12 38.42
CA SER A 100 20.44 21.18 37.84
C SER A 100 21.20 22.16 36.94
N ASN A 101 22.53 22.21 37.04
CA ASN A 101 23.38 23.05 36.19
C ASN A 101 23.51 22.51 34.76
N LEU A 102 23.24 21.21 34.55
CA LEU A 102 23.43 20.55 33.26
C LEU A 102 22.27 20.91 32.32
N GLU A 103 22.58 21.69 31.29
CA GLU A 103 21.62 22.22 30.32
C GLU A 103 21.66 21.46 28.98
N GLU A 104 22.77 20.80 28.66
CA GLU A 104 22.95 20.11 27.39
C GLU A 104 23.58 18.72 27.57
N ILE A 105 22.97 17.72 26.94
CA ILE A 105 23.54 16.37 26.80
C ILE A 105 23.54 15.99 25.32
N VAL A 106 24.71 15.66 24.78
CA VAL A 106 24.88 15.20 23.40
C VAL A 106 25.50 13.82 23.42
N PHE A 107 24.72 12.81 23.07
CA PHE A 107 25.13 11.42 22.93
C PHE A 107 24.92 11.00 21.47
N ASN A 108 25.88 11.34 20.61
CA ASN A 108 25.77 11.11 19.17
C ASN A 108 26.69 9.99 18.69
N ASN A 109 26.16 9.03 17.93
CA ASN A 109 26.95 7.92 17.40
C ASN A 109 27.70 7.15 18.49
N ILE A 110 26.94 6.70 19.48
CA ILE A 110 27.47 5.93 20.61
C ILE A 110 26.85 4.53 20.78
N SER A 111 26.01 4.11 19.83
CA SER A 111 25.41 2.78 19.73
C SER A 111 24.44 2.39 20.86
N ILE A 112 23.81 3.37 21.52
CA ILE A 112 22.81 3.10 22.57
C ILE A 112 21.46 2.66 21.98
N ASN A 113 20.84 1.66 22.61
CA ASN A 113 19.58 1.07 22.15
C ASN A 113 18.38 1.36 23.07
N SER A 114 18.63 1.96 24.23
CA SER A 114 17.61 2.32 25.22
C SER A 114 18.11 3.46 26.10
N ILE A 115 17.18 4.18 26.71
CA ILE A 115 17.47 5.25 27.67
C ILE A 115 16.71 4.93 28.95
N ASP A 116 17.44 4.89 30.06
CA ASP A 116 16.86 4.65 31.38
C ASP A 116 16.10 5.90 31.85
N GLU A 117 14.83 5.76 32.21
CA GLU A 117 13.98 6.87 32.67
C GLU A 117 14.53 7.57 33.91
N SER A 118 15.27 6.84 34.76
CA SER A 118 15.85 7.39 36.00
C SER A 118 16.89 8.49 35.75
N ILE A 119 17.46 8.53 34.54
CA ILE A 119 18.39 9.58 34.07
C ILE A 119 17.69 10.94 34.16
N PHE A 120 16.46 11.06 33.67
CA PHE A 120 15.77 12.35 33.54
C PHE A 120 15.36 12.97 34.88
N ASN A 121 15.11 12.14 35.89
CA ASN A 121 14.77 12.63 37.24
C ASN A 121 15.87 13.48 37.87
N LYS A 122 17.12 13.32 37.41
CA LYS A 122 18.31 13.99 37.97
C LYS A 122 18.76 15.22 37.18
N PHE A 123 18.24 15.44 35.97
CA PHE A 123 18.64 16.53 35.07
C PHE A 123 17.51 17.52 34.81
N LYS A 124 16.98 18.14 35.89
CA LYS A 124 15.83 19.05 35.82
C LYS A 124 16.07 20.35 35.02
N GLY A 125 17.32 20.74 34.83
CA GLY A 125 17.71 21.94 34.07
C GLY A 125 17.98 21.69 32.59
N LEU A 126 17.78 20.45 32.11
CA LEU A 126 18.15 20.06 30.76
C LEU A 126 17.30 20.78 29.70
N LYS A 127 17.96 21.45 28.77
CA LYS A 127 17.36 22.20 27.66
C LYS A 127 17.49 21.46 26.33
N VAL A 128 18.62 20.78 26.12
CA VAL A 128 18.95 20.11 24.86
C VAL A 128 19.38 18.68 25.12
N LEU A 129 18.75 17.75 24.41
CA LEU A 129 19.12 16.33 24.38
C LEU A 129 19.32 15.86 22.94
N ASP A 130 20.56 15.56 22.55
CA ASP A 130 20.89 15.06 21.22
C ASP A 130 21.25 13.57 21.27
N LEU A 131 20.39 12.73 20.71
CA LEU A 131 20.52 11.27 20.68
C LEU A 131 20.64 10.74 19.26
N ARG A 132 21.05 11.59 18.31
CA ARG A 132 21.13 11.20 16.89
C ARG A 132 22.12 10.07 16.66
N ASN A 133 21.93 9.34 15.56
CA ASN A 133 22.85 8.31 15.08
C ASN A 133 23.11 7.18 16.09
N ASN A 134 22.13 6.81 16.92
CA ASN A 134 22.23 5.66 17.81
C ASN A 134 21.42 4.46 17.27
N THR A 135 21.11 3.49 18.12
CA THR A 135 20.39 2.25 17.75
C THR A 135 19.05 2.14 18.48
N LEU A 136 18.44 3.28 18.83
CA LEU A 136 17.10 3.31 19.43
C LEU A 136 16.08 2.77 18.43
N GLN A 137 15.21 1.89 18.90
CA GLN A 137 14.13 1.31 18.08
C GLN A 137 12.76 1.90 18.40
N LEU A 138 12.56 2.36 19.64
CA LEU A 138 11.31 2.95 20.13
C LEU A 138 11.61 3.85 21.35
N ILE A 139 10.72 4.78 21.67
CA ILE A 139 10.71 5.51 22.95
C ILE A 139 9.56 4.94 23.80
N HIS A 140 9.88 4.43 24.98
CA HIS A 140 8.88 3.85 25.88
C HIS A 140 8.01 4.95 26.51
N ASN A 141 6.73 4.64 26.78
CA ASN A 141 5.77 5.60 27.34
C ASN A 141 6.27 6.30 28.61
N GLY A 142 6.97 5.60 29.51
CA GLY A 142 7.56 6.21 30.71
C GLY A 142 8.58 7.31 30.38
N THR A 143 9.37 7.12 29.33
CA THR A 143 10.35 8.10 28.84
C THR A 143 9.68 9.29 28.15
N VAL A 144 8.55 9.10 27.45
CA VAL A 144 7.85 10.17 26.71
C VAL A 144 7.53 11.36 27.61
N HIS A 145 6.97 11.09 28.81
CA HIS A 145 6.63 12.15 29.77
C HIS A 145 7.83 12.98 30.19
N HIS A 146 9.02 12.40 30.26
CA HIS A 146 10.22 13.15 30.58
C HIS A 146 10.71 13.98 29.39
N LEU A 147 10.65 13.43 28.18
CA LEU A 147 11.09 14.12 26.96
C LEU A 147 10.22 15.34 26.63
N GLU A 148 8.92 15.29 26.94
CA GLU A 148 7.98 16.40 26.73
C GLU A 148 8.39 17.69 27.48
N HIS A 149 9.11 17.56 28.60
CA HIS A 149 9.57 18.70 29.39
C HIS A 149 10.93 19.26 28.93
N ILE A 150 11.61 18.56 28.01
CA ILE A 150 12.89 19.01 27.45
C ILE A 150 12.57 19.87 26.21
N PRO A 151 12.99 21.15 26.17
CA PRO A 151 12.71 22.04 25.05
C PRO A 151 13.12 21.51 23.67
N THR A 152 14.28 20.85 23.58
CA THR A 152 14.82 20.40 22.29
C THR A 152 15.39 18.99 22.39
N VAL A 153 14.84 18.06 21.61
CA VAL A 153 15.31 16.67 21.51
C VAL A 153 15.62 16.31 20.05
N TYR A 154 16.81 15.80 19.77
CA TYR A 154 17.20 15.33 18.43
C TYR A 154 17.28 13.79 18.36
N LEU A 155 16.63 13.20 17.36
CA LEU A 155 16.39 11.75 17.28
C LEU A 155 16.71 11.10 15.92
N SER A 156 17.08 11.89 14.91
CA SER A 156 17.41 11.40 13.57
C SER A 156 18.60 10.41 13.54
N GLY A 157 18.62 9.54 12.53
CA GLY A 157 19.68 8.53 12.36
C GLY A 157 19.62 7.33 13.31
N ASN A 158 18.56 7.19 14.10
CA ASN A 158 18.30 5.98 14.90
C ASN A 158 17.63 4.87 14.07
N THR A 159 17.66 3.63 14.59
CA THR A 159 17.11 2.43 13.92
C THR A 159 15.64 2.19 14.29
N TRP A 160 14.76 3.15 14.02
CA TRP A 160 13.36 3.10 14.45
C TRP A 160 12.58 1.92 13.86
N ASN A 161 11.97 1.08 14.72
CA ASN A 161 11.20 -0.07 14.28
C ASN A 161 9.73 0.31 14.04
N CYS A 162 9.39 0.60 12.79
CA CYS A 162 8.03 0.99 12.39
C CYS A 162 7.03 -0.17 12.30
N SER A 163 7.42 -1.40 12.64
CA SER A 163 6.48 -2.51 12.86
C SER A 163 5.83 -2.50 14.24
N GLN A 164 6.34 -1.66 15.16
CA GLN A 164 5.84 -1.55 16.53
C GLN A 164 4.86 -0.39 16.69
N ASN A 165 4.24 -0.30 17.88
CA ASN A 165 3.48 0.88 18.26
C ASN A 165 4.44 2.05 18.54
N LEU A 166 4.36 3.11 17.73
CA LEU A 166 5.14 4.33 17.82
C LEU A 166 4.27 5.55 18.21
N ASP A 167 3.26 5.36 19.07
CA ASP A 167 2.37 6.43 19.52
C ASP A 167 3.12 7.65 20.11
N TRP A 168 4.32 7.44 20.67
CA TRP A 168 5.21 8.50 21.17
C TRP A 168 5.44 9.65 20.17
N VAL A 169 5.45 9.34 18.88
CA VAL A 169 5.64 10.31 17.78
C VAL A 169 4.51 11.33 17.72
N HIS A 170 3.34 10.96 18.20
CA HIS A 170 2.17 11.84 18.23
C HIS A 170 2.08 12.66 19.53
N TYR A 171 2.76 12.22 20.59
CA TYR A 171 2.87 12.97 21.84
C TYR A 171 4.00 13.99 21.77
N LEU A 172 5.11 13.65 21.11
CA LEU A 172 6.24 14.55 20.90
C LEU A 172 6.11 15.19 19.51
N ASN A 173 5.66 16.44 19.47
CA ASN A 173 5.50 17.19 18.23
C ASN A 173 6.83 17.74 17.69
N ASP A 174 6.75 18.43 16.56
CA ASP A 174 7.85 19.16 15.93
C ASP A 174 8.44 20.30 16.79
N SER A 175 7.70 20.76 17.79
CA SER A 175 8.20 21.76 18.75
C SER A 175 9.23 21.18 19.70
N VAL A 176 9.04 19.92 20.12
CA VAL A 176 10.01 19.20 20.98
C VAL A 176 11.09 18.51 20.15
N ILE A 177 10.73 17.98 18.97
CA ILE A 177 11.64 17.25 18.08
C ILE A 177 11.81 18.02 16.76
N PRO A 178 12.78 18.95 16.65
CA PRO A 178 12.94 19.73 15.43
C PRO A 178 13.37 18.91 14.21
N ASP A 179 13.96 17.73 14.42
CA ASP A 179 14.36 16.83 13.34
C ASP A 179 13.34 15.72 13.05
N LEU A 180 12.09 15.86 13.50
CA LEU A 180 11.01 14.87 13.35
C LEU A 180 10.82 14.39 11.90
N GLU A 181 10.89 15.32 10.94
CA GLU A 181 10.75 15.03 9.50
C GLU A 181 11.93 14.22 8.93
N ASN A 182 13.08 14.20 9.61
CA ASN A 182 14.26 13.43 9.21
C ASN A 182 14.28 12.01 9.82
N LEU A 183 13.30 11.65 10.66
CA LEU A 183 13.22 10.30 11.22
C LEU A 183 12.73 9.33 10.15
N THR A 184 13.47 8.24 9.99
CA THR A 184 13.14 7.19 9.02
C THR A 184 13.01 5.84 9.72
N CYS A 185 12.10 5.03 9.21
CA CYS A 185 11.94 3.64 9.60
C CYS A 185 13.17 2.81 9.20
N TYR A 186 13.58 1.92 10.08
CA TYR A 186 14.67 0.98 9.87
C TYR A 186 14.15 -0.45 9.83
N GLY A 187 14.62 -1.21 8.84
CA GLY A 187 14.19 -2.58 8.61
C GLY A 187 12.80 -2.71 7.98
N GLU A 188 12.39 -3.95 7.78
CA GLU A 188 11.10 -4.31 7.19
C GLU A 188 9.93 -3.98 8.13
N PRO A 189 8.74 -3.65 7.60
CA PRO A 189 8.36 -3.62 6.18
C PRO A 189 8.58 -2.26 5.49
N PHE A 190 9.11 -1.26 6.20
CA PHE A 190 9.17 0.12 5.68
C PHE A 190 10.60 0.71 5.66
N PRO A 191 11.60 0.02 5.10
CA PRO A 191 12.98 0.50 5.17
C PRO A 191 13.14 1.87 4.50
N GLY A 192 13.72 2.82 5.25
CA GLY A 192 14.02 4.18 4.78
C GLY A 192 12.79 5.08 4.57
N LYS A 193 11.59 4.63 4.94
CA LYS A 193 10.37 5.44 4.81
C LYS A 193 10.28 6.49 5.92
N PRO A 194 9.72 7.69 5.67
CA PRO A 194 9.55 8.71 6.70
C PRO A 194 8.65 8.20 7.83
N LEU A 195 9.17 8.24 9.05
CA LEU A 195 8.54 7.67 10.23
C LEU A 195 7.23 8.40 10.56
N ASN A 196 7.23 9.73 10.52
CA ASN A 196 6.04 10.55 10.76
C ASN A 196 4.89 10.20 9.80
N PHE A 197 5.21 9.99 8.51
CA PHE A 197 4.19 9.59 7.52
C PHE A 197 3.62 8.20 7.83
N VAL A 198 4.48 7.22 8.10
CA VAL A 198 4.08 5.84 8.41
C VAL A 198 3.17 5.80 9.64
N THR A 199 3.57 6.43 10.74
CA THR A 199 2.77 6.43 11.99
C THR A 199 1.43 7.15 11.81
N LYS A 200 1.43 8.28 11.10
CA LYS A 200 0.19 9.01 10.76
C LYS A 200 -0.79 8.14 9.98
N VAL A 201 -0.32 7.42 8.96
CA VAL A 201 -1.19 6.53 8.16
C VAL A 201 -1.68 5.36 9.00
N ILE A 202 -0.83 4.73 9.83
CA ILE A 202 -1.25 3.64 10.72
C ILE A 202 -2.33 4.11 11.67
N ARG A 203 -2.14 5.26 12.33
CA ARG A 203 -3.11 5.83 13.26
C ARG A 203 -4.44 6.14 12.58
N GLN A 204 -4.39 6.79 11.42
CA GLN A 204 -5.60 7.10 10.64
C GLN A 204 -6.32 5.83 10.19
N ALA A 205 -5.59 4.83 9.69
CA ALA A 205 -6.15 3.56 9.29
C ALA A 205 -6.84 2.82 10.45
N ASN A 206 -6.27 2.87 11.66
CA ASN A 206 -6.88 2.29 12.85
C ASN A 206 -8.17 2.99 13.28
N LEU A 207 -8.25 4.32 13.13
CA LEU A 207 -9.44 5.10 13.46
C LEU A 207 -10.58 4.90 12.45
N GLU A 208 -10.26 4.80 11.17
CA GLU A 208 -11.23 4.64 10.08
C GLU A 208 -11.55 3.17 9.76
N CYS A 209 -10.88 2.21 10.43
CA CYS A 209 -11.06 0.79 10.15
C CYS A 209 -12.47 0.33 10.54
N PRO A 210 -13.21 -0.39 9.66
CA PRO A 210 -14.47 -1.00 10.04
C PRO A 210 -14.29 -1.94 11.24
N SER A 211 -15.18 -1.86 12.22
CA SER A 211 -15.05 -2.55 13.51
C SER A 211 -14.96 -4.09 13.40
N THR A 212 -15.55 -4.68 12.37
CA THR A 212 -15.50 -6.13 12.09
C THR A 212 -14.23 -6.55 11.35
N CYS A 213 -13.45 -5.60 10.85
CA CYS A 213 -12.31 -5.83 9.97
C CYS A 213 -10.98 -5.57 10.69
N LYS A 214 -9.88 -5.95 10.04
CA LYS A 214 -8.51 -5.61 10.45
C LYS A 214 -7.85 -4.82 9.34
N CYS A 215 -7.24 -3.68 9.69
CA CYS A 215 -6.57 -2.82 8.74
C CYS A 215 -5.07 -2.82 8.98
N ASN A 216 -4.28 -3.04 7.93
CA ASN A 216 -2.82 -3.09 8.02
C ASN A 216 -2.21 -2.22 6.92
N LEU A 217 -1.22 -1.40 7.28
CA LEU A 217 -0.38 -0.73 6.29
C LEU A 217 0.56 -1.78 5.66
N ILE A 218 0.52 -1.92 4.35
CA ILE A 218 1.31 -2.91 3.60
C ILE A 218 2.53 -2.26 2.96
N ASN A 219 2.37 -1.06 2.40
CA ASN A 219 3.46 -0.39 1.70
C ASN A 219 3.32 1.13 1.76
N VAL A 220 4.46 1.82 1.71
CA VAL A 220 4.57 3.27 1.50
C VAL A 220 5.52 3.51 0.35
N PHE A 221 5.09 4.26 -0.65
CA PHE A 221 5.88 4.55 -1.84
C PHE A 221 5.74 6.01 -2.24
N ARG A 222 6.70 6.52 -3.00
CA ARG A 222 6.59 7.86 -3.57
C ARG A 222 5.98 7.73 -4.96
N ASN A 223 4.86 8.40 -5.20
CA ASN A 223 4.25 8.42 -6.52
C ASN A 223 5.06 9.36 -7.41
N SER A 224 5.58 8.85 -8.52
CA SER A 224 6.39 9.62 -9.48
C SER A 224 5.61 10.70 -10.21
N GLU A 225 4.29 10.56 -10.36
CA GLU A 225 3.45 11.50 -11.10
C GLU A 225 3.11 12.76 -10.27
N ILE A 226 2.89 12.57 -8.97
CA ILE A 226 2.45 13.64 -8.04
C ILE A 226 3.60 14.09 -7.12
N GLU A 227 4.74 13.40 -7.16
CA GLU A 227 5.90 13.58 -6.28
C GLU A 227 5.62 13.44 -4.77
N GLU A 228 4.42 12.98 -4.40
CA GLU A 228 3.94 12.79 -3.03
C GLU A 228 4.08 11.36 -2.53
N LEU A 229 4.10 11.20 -1.20
CA LEU A 229 4.04 9.89 -0.56
C LEU A 229 2.61 9.33 -0.63
N GLN A 230 2.51 8.08 -1.03
CA GLN A 230 1.29 7.28 -1.08
C GLN A 230 1.46 6.04 -0.22
N ALA A 231 0.33 5.49 0.23
CA ALA A 231 0.28 4.31 1.08
C ALA A 231 -0.69 3.26 0.51
N VAL A 232 -0.44 2.01 0.84
CA VAL A 232 -1.31 0.87 0.55
C VAL A 232 -1.77 0.28 1.87
N VAL A 233 -3.04 0.46 2.18
CA VAL A 233 -3.68 -0.18 3.34
C VAL A 233 -4.50 -1.37 2.85
N GLU A 234 -4.29 -2.51 3.49
CA GLU A 234 -5.12 -3.70 3.38
C GLU A 234 -6.23 -3.63 4.43
N VAL A 235 -7.47 -3.81 3.99
CA VAL A 235 -8.65 -3.99 4.83
C VAL A 235 -9.10 -5.43 4.72
N ASN A 236 -8.98 -6.19 5.81
CA ASN A 236 -9.31 -7.60 5.87
C ASN A 236 -10.56 -7.84 6.72
N CYS A 237 -11.66 -8.11 6.02
CA CYS A 237 -13.00 -8.38 6.52
C CYS A 237 -13.42 -9.84 6.25
N SER A 238 -12.46 -10.74 6.05
CA SER A 238 -12.72 -12.14 5.70
C SER A 238 -13.31 -12.93 6.86
N ARG A 239 -14.21 -13.88 6.58
CA ARG A 239 -14.85 -14.75 7.60
C ARG A 239 -15.57 -13.97 8.71
N ARG A 240 -16.31 -12.92 8.33
CA ARG A 240 -17.03 -12.03 9.26
C ARG A 240 -18.54 -12.10 9.12
N ASN A 241 -19.06 -13.08 8.38
CA ASN A 241 -20.49 -13.24 8.08
C ASN A 241 -21.12 -11.96 7.48
N LEU A 242 -20.35 -11.24 6.66
CA LEU A 242 -20.85 -10.04 6.00
C LEU A 242 -21.86 -10.42 4.91
N THR A 243 -22.97 -9.71 4.85
CA THR A 243 -23.96 -9.82 3.76
C THR A 243 -23.78 -8.72 2.71
N THR A 244 -23.11 -7.62 3.08
CA THR A 244 -22.83 -6.49 2.21
C THR A 244 -21.38 -6.05 2.38
N LEU A 245 -20.85 -5.35 1.37
CA LEU A 245 -19.54 -4.68 1.48
C LEU A 245 -19.58 -3.57 2.56
N PRO A 246 -18.46 -3.27 3.24
CA PRO A 246 -18.41 -2.22 4.27
C PRO A 246 -18.82 -0.83 3.77
N GLU A 247 -19.52 -0.04 4.59
CA GLU A 247 -19.94 1.30 4.17
C GLU A 247 -18.78 2.31 4.14
N PHE A 248 -17.74 2.09 4.95
CA PHE A 248 -16.58 2.95 5.09
C PHE A 248 -15.30 2.16 4.93
N LEU A 249 -14.26 2.80 4.38
CA LEU A 249 -12.91 2.26 4.25
C LEU A 249 -11.90 3.38 4.55
N PRO A 250 -10.71 3.07 5.10
CA PRO A 250 -9.66 4.06 5.30
C PRO A 250 -9.22 4.75 4.01
N LYS A 251 -8.77 6.01 4.09
CA LYS A 251 -8.35 6.82 2.92
C LYS A 251 -7.39 6.11 1.95
N TYR A 252 -6.44 5.33 2.47
CA TYR A 252 -5.42 4.63 1.67
C TYR A 252 -5.76 3.15 1.42
N ALA A 253 -7.02 2.75 1.59
CA ALA A 253 -7.46 1.40 1.26
C ALA A 253 -7.28 1.14 -0.24
N ARG A 254 -6.43 0.18 -0.56
CA ARG A 254 -6.21 -0.29 -1.95
C ARG A 254 -6.47 -1.79 -2.08
N ILE A 255 -6.35 -2.54 -0.98
CA ILE A 255 -6.57 -3.98 -0.93
C ILE A 255 -7.76 -4.24 -0.01
N LEU A 256 -8.80 -4.87 -0.55
CA LEU A 256 -9.97 -5.29 0.20
C LEU A 256 -10.12 -6.81 0.13
N LYS A 257 -10.08 -7.45 1.30
CA LYS A 257 -10.26 -8.89 1.48
C LYS A 257 -11.58 -9.15 2.20
N VAL A 258 -12.55 -9.68 1.48
CA VAL A 258 -13.92 -9.97 1.95
C VAL A 258 -14.29 -11.42 1.65
N GLN A 259 -13.31 -12.32 1.52
CA GLN A 259 -13.56 -13.73 1.25
C GLN A 259 -14.29 -14.46 2.39
N GLN A 260 -15.00 -15.53 2.02
CA GLN A 260 -15.73 -16.41 2.94
C GLN A 260 -16.76 -15.64 3.78
N ASN A 261 -17.63 -14.91 3.07
CA ASN A 261 -18.75 -14.17 3.62
C ASN A 261 -20.03 -14.59 2.86
N MET A 262 -21.11 -13.83 2.98
CA MET A 262 -22.43 -14.10 2.39
C MET A 262 -22.84 -12.94 1.48
N ILE A 263 -21.88 -12.32 0.78
CA ILE A 263 -22.10 -11.14 -0.05
C ILE A 263 -22.68 -11.55 -1.40
N GLU A 264 -23.72 -10.86 -1.83
CA GLU A 264 -24.35 -11.04 -3.15
C GLU A 264 -24.26 -9.76 -3.99
N ASP A 265 -24.46 -8.58 -3.38
CA ASP A 265 -24.54 -7.29 -4.07
C ASP A 265 -23.17 -6.58 -4.17
N LEU A 266 -22.76 -6.28 -5.42
CA LEU A 266 -21.56 -5.52 -5.75
C LEU A 266 -21.83 -4.05 -6.11
N SER A 267 -23.08 -3.57 -6.00
CA SER A 267 -23.46 -2.17 -6.22
C SER A 267 -22.55 -1.15 -5.52
N PRO A 268 -22.00 -1.38 -4.32
CA PRO A 268 -21.09 -0.42 -3.68
C PRO A 268 -19.86 -0.09 -4.53
N LEU A 269 -19.36 -1.01 -5.36
CA LEU A 269 -18.21 -0.77 -6.24
C LEU A 269 -18.48 0.30 -7.30
N THR A 270 -19.75 0.54 -7.66
CA THR A 270 -20.15 1.54 -8.65
C THR A 270 -20.76 2.79 -8.03
N LYS A 271 -21.50 2.62 -6.92
CA LYS A 271 -22.27 3.71 -6.28
C LYS A 271 -21.48 4.47 -5.22
N ASN A 272 -20.53 3.81 -4.55
CA ASN A 272 -19.82 4.41 -3.42
C ASN A 272 -18.39 4.81 -3.82
N PRO A 273 -18.05 6.13 -3.81
CA PRO A 273 -16.76 6.62 -4.29
C PRO A 273 -15.56 6.13 -3.46
N ILE A 274 -15.75 5.62 -2.23
CA ILE A 274 -14.65 5.08 -1.42
C ILE A 274 -13.98 3.87 -2.08
N TYR A 275 -14.72 3.12 -2.91
CA TYR A 275 -14.22 1.94 -3.60
C TYR A 275 -13.42 2.28 -4.84
N ARG A 276 -13.46 3.54 -5.31
CA ARG A 276 -12.75 3.99 -6.52
C ARG A 276 -11.26 3.66 -6.49
N ASP A 277 -10.71 3.72 -5.29
CA ASP A 277 -9.31 3.57 -4.98
C ASP A 277 -8.92 2.12 -4.67
N VAL A 278 -9.89 1.23 -4.43
CA VAL A 278 -9.64 -0.20 -4.18
C VAL A 278 -9.29 -0.88 -5.49
N THR A 279 -8.03 -1.26 -5.66
CA THR A 279 -7.54 -1.92 -6.87
C THR A 279 -7.54 -3.44 -6.74
N ASP A 280 -7.38 -3.96 -5.52
CA ASP A 280 -7.28 -5.39 -5.27
C ASP A 280 -8.49 -5.84 -4.45
N LEU A 281 -9.38 -6.60 -5.09
CA LEU A 281 -10.59 -7.13 -4.47
C LEU A 281 -10.54 -8.66 -4.44
N TYR A 282 -10.49 -9.20 -3.23
CA TYR A 282 -10.64 -10.62 -2.97
C TYR A 282 -12.03 -10.88 -2.38
N ILE A 283 -12.93 -11.45 -3.19
CA ILE A 283 -14.32 -11.74 -2.80
C ILE A 283 -14.67 -13.21 -3.00
N ASP A 284 -13.69 -14.07 -2.76
CA ASP A 284 -13.83 -15.51 -2.92
C ASP A 284 -14.86 -16.10 -1.97
N HIS A 285 -15.54 -17.18 -2.37
CA HIS A 285 -16.47 -17.92 -1.53
C HIS A 285 -17.54 -17.01 -0.91
N ASN A 286 -18.26 -16.32 -1.78
CA ASN A 286 -19.45 -15.51 -1.46
C ASN A 286 -20.64 -16.05 -2.29
N LEU A 287 -21.72 -15.28 -2.39
CA LEU A 287 -22.97 -15.68 -3.04
C LEU A 287 -23.23 -14.86 -4.33
N ILE A 288 -22.17 -14.40 -5.01
CA ILE A 288 -22.30 -13.54 -6.19
C ILE A 288 -22.80 -14.36 -7.39
N HIS A 289 -23.88 -13.88 -8.01
CA HIS A 289 -24.52 -14.52 -9.17
C HIS A 289 -24.17 -13.88 -10.51
N THR A 290 -23.89 -12.57 -10.53
CA THR A 290 -23.54 -11.81 -11.74
C THR A 290 -22.66 -10.62 -11.37
N ILE A 291 -21.90 -10.12 -12.35
CA ILE A 291 -21.14 -8.87 -12.26
C ILE A 291 -21.56 -7.83 -13.32
N ASP A 292 -22.69 -8.04 -14.01
CA ASP A 292 -23.14 -7.17 -15.12
C ASP A 292 -23.30 -5.71 -14.70
N LEU A 293 -23.67 -5.47 -13.44
CA LEU A 293 -23.77 -4.12 -12.87
C LEU A 293 -22.45 -3.33 -12.94
N LEU A 294 -21.31 -3.99 -13.09
CA LEU A 294 -19.99 -3.37 -13.22
C LEU A 294 -19.68 -2.93 -14.65
N GLU A 295 -20.50 -3.29 -15.64
CA GLU A 295 -20.30 -2.91 -17.04
C GLU A 295 -20.17 -1.38 -17.19
N GLY A 296 -19.12 -0.95 -17.89
CA GLY A 296 -18.82 0.47 -18.11
C GLY A 296 -18.38 1.26 -16.87
N SER A 297 -18.30 0.62 -15.70
CA SER A 297 -17.90 1.29 -14.47
C SER A 297 -16.42 1.70 -14.48
N PHE A 298 -16.07 2.71 -13.68
CA PHE A 298 -14.67 3.07 -13.46
C PHE A 298 -13.90 1.91 -12.81
N TRP A 299 -14.50 1.26 -11.81
CA TRP A 299 -13.85 0.21 -11.05
C TRP A 299 -13.42 -0.98 -11.94
N LEU A 300 -14.32 -1.47 -12.82
CA LEU A 300 -14.02 -2.58 -13.72
C LEU A 300 -12.85 -2.28 -14.69
N ARG A 301 -12.62 -1.01 -15.05
CA ARG A 301 -11.51 -0.61 -15.93
C ARG A 301 -10.18 -0.36 -15.22
N ASN A 302 -10.17 -0.32 -13.89
CA ASN A 302 -9.03 0.16 -13.11
C ASN A 302 -8.56 -0.82 -12.02
N PHE A 303 -9.26 -1.94 -11.81
CA PHE A 303 -8.80 -2.96 -10.86
C PHE A 303 -7.44 -3.54 -11.29
N ARG A 304 -6.70 -4.04 -10.31
CA ARG A 304 -5.45 -4.78 -10.47
C ARG A 304 -5.68 -6.27 -10.15
N VAL A 305 -6.37 -6.58 -9.07
CA VAL A 305 -6.73 -7.96 -8.72
C VAL A 305 -8.23 -8.07 -8.54
N LEU A 306 -8.84 -9.05 -9.21
CA LEU A 306 -10.24 -9.41 -9.01
C LEU A 306 -10.35 -10.92 -8.84
N SER A 307 -10.67 -11.34 -7.62
CA SER A 307 -10.84 -12.74 -7.25
C SER A 307 -12.32 -13.04 -7.01
N LEU A 308 -12.94 -13.77 -7.94
CA LEU A 308 -14.34 -14.21 -7.90
C LEU A 308 -14.45 -15.72 -7.64
N LYS A 309 -13.37 -16.36 -7.18
CA LYS A 309 -13.28 -17.81 -7.02
C LYS A 309 -14.34 -18.34 -6.06
N GLY A 310 -15.02 -19.43 -6.41
CA GLY A 310 -15.96 -20.09 -5.48
C GLY A 310 -17.25 -19.32 -5.22
N ASN A 311 -17.70 -18.49 -6.17
CA ASN A 311 -19.01 -17.83 -6.12
C ASN A 311 -20.06 -18.66 -6.87
N ASN A 312 -21.22 -18.06 -7.17
CA ASN A 312 -22.33 -18.69 -7.86
C ASN A 312 -22.54 -18.13 -9.28
N LEU A 313 -21.44 -17.73 -9.93
CA LEU A 313 -21.46 -17.18 -11.29
C LEU A 313 -21.71 -18.29 -12.31
N SER A 314 -22.77 -18.14 -13.11
CA SER A 314 -23.04 -19.04 -14.24
C SER A 314 -22.59 -18.45 -15.58
N GLU A 315 -22.46 -17.13 -15.67
CA GLU A 315 -21.99 -16.43 -16.86
C GLU A 315 -21.18 -15.18 -16.48
N LEU A 316 -20.39 -14.71 -17.45
CA LEU A 316 -19.56 -13.52 -17.35
C LEU A 316 -19.92 -12.60 -18.52
N PRO A 317 -20.05 -11.27 -18.32
CA PRO A 317 -20.24 -10.33 -19.42
C PRO A 317 -18.95 -10.19 -20.23
N THR A 318 -18.73 -11.13 -21.16
CA THR A 318 -17.45 -11.31 -21.87
C THR A 318 -17.04 -10.07 -22.66
N TYR A 319 -17.97 -9.41 -23.35
CA TYR A 319 -17.68 -8.18 -24.09
C TYR A 319 -17.28 -7.02 -23.17
N ALA A 320 -18.01 -6.82 -22.07
CA ALA A 320 -17.71 -5.74 -21.11
C ALA A 320 -16.36 -5.96 -20.43
N MET A 321 -16.07 -7.21 -20.04
CA MET A 321 -14.79 -7.58 -19.40
C MET A 321 -13.63 -7.43 -20.38
N ASP A 322 -13.78 -7.89 -21.63
CA ASP A 322 -12.76 -7.75 -22.67
C ASP A 322 -12.38 -6.28 -22.90
N ASN A 323 -13.38 -5.43 -23.15
CA ASN A 323 -13.17 -3.98 -23.30
C ASN A 323 -12.51 -3.36 -22.07
N ALA A 324 -12.91 -3.78 -20.86
CA ALA A 324 -12.35 -3.24 -19.64
C ALA A 324 -10.89 -3.63 -19.45
N LEU A 325 -10.52 -4.87 -19.78
CA LEU A 325 -9.15 -5.36 -19.71
C LEU A 325 -8.25 -4.72 -20.78
N GLU A 326 -8.74 -4.54 -22.02
CA GLU A 326 -7.96 -3.88 -23.09
C GLU A 326 -7.49 -2.48 -22.72
N VAL A 327 -8.30 -1.73 -21.98
CA VAL A 327 -8.00 -0.33 -21.60
C VAL A 327 -7.43 -0.19 -20.18
N ASN A 328 -7.24 -1.29 -19.45
CA ASN A 328 -6.83 -1.24 -18.05
C ASN A 328 -5.36 -0.82 -17.92
N PRO A 329 -5.02 0.24 -17.15
CA PRO A 329 -3.65 0.73 -17.01
C PRO A 329 -2.68 -0.26 -16.34
N ASN A 330 -3.20 -1.29 -15.66
CA ASN A 330 -2.38 -2.31 -14.99
C ASN A 330 -1.97 -3.47 -15.94
N MET A 331 -2.47 -3.50 -17.17
CA MET A 331 -2.06 -4.49 -18.17
C MET A 331 -0.63 -4.26 -18.68
N PRO A 332 0.09 -5.33 -19.11
CA PRO A 332 -0.30 -6.75 -18.98
C PRO A 332 0.17 -7.40 -17.67
N ASN A 333 1.06 -6.75 -16.92
CA ASN A 333 1.91 -7.43 -15.92
C ASN A 333 1.34 -7.41 -14.49
N ALA A 334 0.45 -6.47 -14.16
CA ALA A 334 -0.05 -6.32 -12.80
C ALA A 334 -1.46 -6.91 -12.60
N ILE A 335 -2.18 -7.24 -13.68
CA ILE A 335 -3.53 -7.82 -13.58
C ILE A 335 -3.49 -9.28 -13.12
N MET A 336 -4.34 -9.62 -12.16
CA MET A 336 -4.62 -11.01 -11.77
C MET A 336 -6.13 -11.25 -11.63
N LEU A 337 -6.62 -12.27 -12.31
CA LEU A 337 -8.01 -12.73 -12.29
C LEU A 337 -8.10 -14.14 -11.71
N TYR A 338 -9.12 -14.37 -10.89
CA TYR A 338 -9.47 -15.69 -10.39
C TYR A 338 -10.96 -15.96 -10.64
N LEU A 339 -11.25 -16.97 -11.45
CA LEU A 339 -12.59 -17.31 -11.94
C LEU A 339 -12.99 -18.76 -11.62
N GLY A 340 -12.09 -19.53 -11.02
CA GLY A 340 -12.29 -20.95 -10.77
C GLY A 340 -13.43 -21.24 -9.78
N ASN A 341 -13.86 -22.50 -9.76
CA ASN A 341 -14.87 -23.01 -8.82
C ASN A 341 -16.21 -22.26 -8.85
N ASN A 342 -16.62 -21.74 -10.00
CA ASN A 342 -17.95 -21.21 -10.23
C ASN A 342 -18.76 -22.20 -11.11
N PRO A 343 -20.10 -22.24 -10.98
CA PRO A 343 -20.95 -23.10 -11.79
C PRO A 343 -21.14 -22.55 -13.21
N TRP A 344 -20.05 -22.42 -13.97
CA TRP A 344 -20.07 -21.85 -15.31
C TRP A 344 -20.95 -22.65 -16.26
N ARG A 345 -21.87 -21.95 -16.93
CA ARG A 345 -22.70 -22.50 -17.99
C ARG A 345 -21.82 -22.91 -19.17
N CYS A 346 -22.09 -24.06 -19.78
CA CYS A 346 -21.41 -24.51 -20.98
C CYS A 346 -22.42 -24.81 -22.10
N ASP A 347 -22.77 -23.79 -22.88
CA ASP A 347 -23.64 -23.90 -24.05
C ASP A 347 -23.04 -23.25 -25.30
N CYS A 348 -23.75 -23.36 -26.43
CA CYS A 348 -23.28 -22.82 -27.71
C CYS A 348 -23.29 -21.28 -27.78
N ILE A 349 -23.88 -20.58 -26.82
CA ILE A 349 -24.05 -19.12 -26.85
C ILE A 349 -22.94 -18.44 -26.04
N PHE A 350 -22.74 -18.86 -24.79
CA PHE A 350 -21.80 -18.22 -23.87
C PHE A 350 -20.38 -18.76 -24.00
N THR A 351 -20.24 -20.10 -24.10
CA THR A 351 -18.93 -20.76 -24.00
C THR A 351 -17.91 -20.28 -25.03
N PRO A 352 -18.25 -20.12 -26.33
CA PRO A 352 -17.27 -19.67 -27.32
C PRO A 352 -16.72 -18.28 -27.00
N GLY A 353 -17.58 -17.34 -26.60
CA GLY A 353 -17.16 -15.99 -26.23
C GLY A 353 -16.34 -15.97 -24.95
N PHE A 354 -16.71 -16.78 -23.95
CA PHE A 354 -15.96 -16.86 -22.71
C PHE A 354 -14.58 -17.50 -22.91
N GLN A 355 -14.51 -18.57 -23.69
CA GLN A 355 -13.28 -19.26 -24.02
C GLN A 355 -12.33 -18.37 -24.85
N GLU A 356 -12.79 -17.84 -25.99
CA GLU A 356 -11.93 -17.13 -26.94
C GLU A 356 -11.57 -15.72 -26.44
N ASN A 357 -12.55 -14.93 -26.00
CA ASN A 357 -12.34 -13.52 -25.68
C ASN A 357 -11.78 -13.30 -24.26
N ILE A 358 -11.98 -14.25 -23.34
CA ILE A 358 -11.51 -14.11 -21.96
C ILE A 358 -10.42 -15.13 -21.65
N LEU A 359 -10.75 -16.42 -21.66
CA LEU A 359 -9.86 -17.44 -21.11
C LEU A 359 -8.57 -17.64 -21.93
N VAL A 360 -8.67 -17.69 -23.25
CA VAL A 360 -7.52 -17.87 -24.15
C VAL A 360 -6.77 -16.55 -24.34
N LYS A 361 -7.49 -15.45 -24.60
CA LYS A 361 -6.90 -14.13 -24.83
C LYS A 361 -6.10 -13.62 -23.62
N TYR A 362 -6.62 -13.80 -22.40
CA TYR A 362 -6.00 -13.33 -21.15
C TYR A 362 -5.47 -14.46 -20.27
N GLN A 363 -5.12 -15.60 -20.87
CA GLN A 363 -4.59 -16.76 -20.16
C GLN A 363 -3.47 -16.43 -19.14
N PRO A 364 -2.48 -15.56 -19.43
CA PRO A 364 -1.42 -15.22 -18.47
C PRO A 364 -1.91 -14.46 -17.23
N GLN A 365 -3.06 -13.78 -17.33
CA GLN A 365 -3.65 -13.00 -16.24
C GLN A 365 -4.60 -13.83 -15.38
N ILE A 366 -5.08 -14.99 -15.86
CA ILE A 366 -6.01 -15.85 -15.13
C ILE A 366 -5.22 -16.90 -14.35
N ALA A 367 -5.07 -16.66 -13.05
CA ALA A 367 -4.18 -17.44 -12.20
C ALA A 367 -4.69 -18.85 -11.90
N ASP A 368 -6.01 -19.07 -11.91
CA ASP A 368 -6.66 -20.35 -11.60
C ASP A 368 -7.39 -20.97 -12.81
N LEU A 369 -6.86 -20.74 -14.01
CA LEU A 369 -7.42 -21.24 -15.27
C LEU A 369 -7.81 -22.74 -15.26
N PRO A 370 -7.05 -23.67 -14.63
CA PRO A 370 -7.43 -25.09 -14.56
C PRO A 370 -8.69 -25.39 -13.74
N ASP A 371 -9.11 -24.46 -12.88
CA ASP A 371 -10.30 -24.55 -12.04
C ASP A 371 -11.54 -23.92 -12.72
N VAL A 372 -11.38 -23.34 -13.91
CA VAL A 372 -12.47 -22.79 -14.72
C VAL A 372 -13.09 -23.89 -15.57
N ARG A 373 -14.16 -24.49 -15.05
CA ARG A 373 -14.81 -25.71 -15.57
C ARG A 373 -16.31 -25.52 -15.73
N CYS A 374 -16.92 -26.32 -16.60
CA CYS A 374 -18.38 -26.39 -16.71
C CYS A 374 -19.02 -26.80 -15.40
N SER A 375 -20.20 -26.25 -15.11
CA SER A 375 -21.07 -26.70 -14.02
C SER A 375 -21.38 -28.18 -14.15
N TYR A 376 -21.64 -28.83 -13.03
CA TYR A 376 -22.15 -30.19 -13.04
C TYR A 376 -23.55 -30.23 -13.64
N ILE A 377 -23.70 -30.99 -14.73
CA ILE A 377 -24.97 -31.35 -15.34
C ILE A 377 -25.03 -32.87 -15.41
N GLU A 378 -26.13 -33.45 -14.96
CA GLU A 378 -26.34 -34.90 -15.00
C GLU A 378 -26.52 -35.35 -16.46
N ASN A 379 -25.82 -36.42 -16.86
CA ASN A 379 -25.85 -36.97 -18.22
C ASN A 379 -25.30 -36.07 -19.34
N ASP A 380 -24.47 -35.08 -19.01
CA ASP A 380 -23.70 -34.29 -19.99
C ASP A 380 -22.22 -34.74 -20.00
N ASP A 381 -21.72 -35.12 -21.17
CA ASP A 381 -20.32 -35.51 -21.37
C ASP A 381 -19.34 -34.37 -21.09
N ASN A 382 -19.77 -33.11 -21.21
CA ASN A 382 -18.95 -31.93 -20.94
C ASN A 382 -18.99 -31.50 -19.46
N SER A 383 -19.76 -32.19 -18.61
CA SER A 383 -19.88 -31.89 -17.17
C SER A 383 -18.52 -31.85 -16.49
N MET A 384 -18.23 -30.79 -15.72
CA MET A 384 -16.95 -30.58 -15.01
C MET A 384 -15.69 -30.51 -15.89
N SER A 385 -15.84 -30.42 -17.21
CA SER A 385 -14.72 -30.31 -18.14
C SER A 385 -14.10 -28.90 -18.12
N PRO A 386 -12.76 -28.77 -18.26
CA PRO A 386 -12.11 -27.46 -18.37
C PRO A 386 -12.55 -26.71 -19.62
N ILE A 387 -13.04 -25.47 -19.47
CA ILE A 387 -13.65 -24.71 -20.58
C ILE A 387 -12.62 -24.43 -21.69
N VAL A 388 -11.37 -24.14 -21.32
CA VAL A 388 -10.28 -23.88 -22.28
C VAL A 388 -10.05 -25.03 -23.25
N GLY A 389 -10.27 -26.28 -22.80
CA GLY A 389 -10.03 -27.48 -23.59
C GLY A 389 -11.24 -27.96 -24.39
N LEU A 390 -12.40 -27.29 -24.28
CA LEU A 390 -13.61 -27.73 -24.98
C LEU A 390 -13.54 -27.39 -26.47
N SER A 391 -14.03 -28.33 -27.28
CA SER A 391 -14.18 -28.11 -28.71
C SER A 391 -15.52 -27.45 -29.02
N ARG A 392 -15.55 -26.57 -30.02
CA ARG A 392 -16.82 -25.95 -30.45
C ARG A 392 -17.85 -26.99 -30.89
N ALA A 393 -17.42 -28.11 -31.49
CA ALA A 393 -18.30 -29.19 -31.94
C ALA A 393 -18.91 -29.99 -30.78
N SER A 394 -18.22 -30.12 -29.64
CA SER A 394 -18.74 -30.85 -28.47
C SER A 394 -19.78 -30.04 -27.70
N ILE A 395 -19.74 -28.70 -27.79
CA ILE A 395 -20.69 -27.79 -27.12
C ILE A 395 -21.84 -27.39 -28.05
N CYS A 396 -21.53 -27.06 -29.31
CA CYS A 396 -22.52 -26.68 -30.32
C CYS A 396 -22.97 -27.91 -31.12
N GLN A 397 -23.70 -28.81 -30.47
CA GLN A 397 -24.50 -29.76 -31.22
C GLN A 397 -25.68 -29.00 -31.82
N LEU A 398 -25.58 -28.67 -33.12
CA LEU A 398 -26.76 -28.31 -33.89
C LEU A 398 -27.76 -29.45 -33.70
N PRO A 399 -29.00 -29.20 -33.26
CA PRO A 399 -29.97 -30.26 -33.10
C PRO A 399 -30.02 -31.05 -34.41
N ASN A 400 -29.82 -32.37 -34.31
CA ASN A 400 -29.89 -33.34 -35.42
C ASN A 400 -31.33 -33.50 -35.95
N GLU A 401 -32.08 -32.41 -36.03
CA GLU A 401 -33.33 -32.32 -36.74
C GLU A 401 -33.28 -31.07 -37.59
N TYR A 402 -32.95 -31.25 -38.88
CA TYR A 402 -33.50 -30.41 -39.93
C TYR A 402 -35.04 -30.57 -39.94
N SER A 403 -35.72 -30.12 -38.88
CA SER A 403 -37.12 -29.75 -38.99
C SER A 403 -37.11 -28.35 -39.60
N ILE A 404 -37.46 -28.28 -40.89
CA ILE A 404 -37.60 -27.02 -41.63
C ILE A 404 -38.43 -26.07 -40.75
N ARG A 405 -37.81 -25.00 -40.21
CA ARG A 405 -38.53 -24.07 -39.35
C ARG A 405 -39.52 -23.30 -40.21
N ALA A 406 -40.61 -22.82 -39.60
CA ALA A 406 -41.59 -21.99 -40.31
C ALA A 406 -40.95 -20.78 -41.01
N LEU A 407 -39.84 -20.25 -40.48
CA LEU A 407 -39.06 -19.20 -41.12
C LEU A 407 -38.32 -19.66 -42.39
N ASP A 408 -37.79 -20.88 -42.43
CA ASP A 408 -37.09 -21.41 -43.60
C ASP A 408 -38.08 -21.69 -44.74
N LEU A 409 -39.26 -22.19 -44.39
CA LEU A 409 -40.40 -22.36 -45.30
C LEU A 409 -40.89 -21.00 -45.83
N LEU A 410 -41.01 -19.99 -44.95
CA LEU A 410 -41.36 -18.63 -45.33
C LEU A 410 -40.31 -18.01 -46.28
N ASN A 411 -39.03 -18.17 -45.96
CA ASN A 411 -37.93 -17.70 -46.80
C ASN A 411 -37.92 -18.39 -48.16
N GLY A 412 -38.20 -19.70 -48.21
CA GLY A 412 -38.34 -20.45 -49.47
C GLY A 412 -39.53 -19.98 -50.32
N VAL A 413 -40.68 -19.70 -49.70
CA VAL A 413 -41.86 -19.13 -50.38
C VAL A 413 -41.55 -17.74 -50.91
N LEU A 414 -40.91 -16.88 -50.11
CA LEU A 414 -40.51 -15.54 -50.53
C LEU A 414 -39.51 -15.58 -51.69
N ALA A 415 -38.50 -16.44 -51.63
CA ALA A 415 -37.53 -16.62 -52.71
C ALA A 415 -38.21 -17.10 -54.00
N SER A 416 -39.16 -18.03 -53.90
CA SER A 416 -39.93 -18.52 -55.04
C SER A 416 -40.81 -17.44 -55.66
N LEU A 417 -41.47 -16.61 -54.84
CA LEU A 417 -42.24 -15.46 -55.29
C LEU A 417 -41.35 -14.42 -56.00
N ILE A 418 -40.16 -14.14 -55.47
CA ILE A 418 -39.19 -13.23 -56.10
C ILE A 418 -38.79 -13.76 -57.48
N VAL A 419 -38.45 -15.06 -57.59
CA VAL A 419 -38.09 -15.68 -58.87
C VAL A 419 -39.25 -15.63 -59.87
N LEU A 420 -40.49 -15.85 -59.42
CA LEU A 420 -41.67 -15.75 -60.29
C LEU A 420 -41.90 -14.32 -60.77
N VAL A 421 -41.76 -13.31 -59.90
CA VAL A 421 -41.90 -11.90 -60.27
C VAL A 421 -40.80 -11.49 -61.25
N LEU A 422 -39.54 -11.86 -60.99
CA LEU A 422 -38.42 -11.58 -61.89
C LEU A 422 -38.55 -12.31 -63.23
N GLY A 423 -38.97 -13.57 -63.20
CA GLY A 423 -39.23 -14.35 -64.42
C GLY A 423 -40.36 -13.76 -65.24
N LYS A 424 -41.44 -13.32 -64.59
CA LYS A 424 -42.55 -12.64 -65.26
C LYS A 424 -42.13 -11.30 -65.84
N LEU A 425 -41.35 -10.50 -65.10
CA LEU A 425 -40.78 -9.25 -65.58
C LEU A 425 -39.89 -9.47 -66.80
N ALA A 426 -39.02 -10.49 -66.77
CA ALA A 426 -38.15 -10.84 -67.88
C ALA A 426 -38.94 -11.31 -69.12
N TYR A 427 -39.99 -12.12 -68.91
CA TYR A 427 -40.90 -12.55 -69.97
C TYR A 427 -41.63 -11.36 -70.60
N ASP A 428 -42.17 -10.46 -69.79
CA ASP A 428 -42.88 -9.28 -70.24
C ASP A 428 -41.97 -8.31 -70.99
N TYR A 429 -40.74 -8.13 -70.50
CA TYR A 429 -39.71 -7.35 -71.20
C TYR A 429 -39.35 -7.98 -72.56
N TYR A 430 -39.15 -9.30 -72.62
CA TYR A 430 -38.87 -10.01 -73.86
C TYR A 430 -40.04 -9.90 -74.86
N TYR A 431 -41.26 -10.12 -74.39
CA TYR A 431 -42.47 -10.04 -75.21
C TYR A 431 -42.69 -8.62 -75.76
N PHE A 432 -42.50 -7.59 -74.92
CA PHE A 432 -42.55 -6.19 -75.34
C PHE A 432 -41.49 -5.88 -76.40
N LYS A 433 -40.24 -6.33 -76.21
CA LYS A 433 -39.16 -6.12 -77.19
C LYS A 433 -39.45 -6.76 -78.54
N LYS A 434 -40.19 -7.88 -78.58
CA LYS A 434 -40.51 -8.62 -79.82
C LYS A 434 -41.78 -8.13 -80.51
N THR A 435 -42.76 -7.61 -79.76
CA THR A 435 -44.10 -7.28 -80.30
C THR A 435 -44.48 -5.80 -80.22
N GLY A 436 -43.74 -5.00 -79.45
CA GLY A 436 -44.04 -3.58 -79.19
C GLY A 436 -45.27 -3.33 -78.32
N LYS A 437 -45.94 -4.38 -77.84
CA LYS A 437 -47.18 -4.28 -77.04
C LYS A 437 -46.86 -4.45 -75.55
N LEU A 438 -47.31 -3.48 -74.75
CA LEU A 438 -47.15 -3.49 -73.30
C LEU A 438 -47.97 -4.61 -72.65
N PRO A 439 -47.52 -5.17 -71.50
CA PRO A 439 -48.30 -6.13 -70.72
C PRO A 439 -49.65 -5.55 -70.30
N TRP A 440 -50.69 -6.38 -70.28
CA TRP A 440 -52.09 -5.97 -69.99
C TRP A 440 -52.26 -5.22 -68.66
N ILE A 441 -51.41 -5.48 -67.67
CA ILE A 441 -51.50 -4.80 -66.37
C ILE A 441 -51.09 -3.32 -66.46
N VAL A 442 -50.16 -2.98 -67.38
CA VAL A 442 -49.70 -1.60 -67.60
C VAL A 442 -50.71 -0.81 -68.43
N THR A 443 -51.53 -1.47 -69.25
CA THR A 443 -52.59 -0.80 -70.03
C THR A 443 -53.85 -0.51 -69.21
N LYS A 444 -53.88 -0.93 -67.94
CA LYS A 444 -55.01 -0.80 -66.99
C LYS A 444 -54.67 0.00 -65.73
N MET A 445 -53.41 0.40 -65.53
CA MET A 445 -53.02 1.31 -64.46
C MET A 445 -53.41 2.74 -64.86
N PRO A 446 -54.15 3.49 -64.02
CA PRO A 446 -54.57 4.87 -64.29
C PRO A 446 -53.39 5.85 -64.34
#